data_AF-A0A6A4I4B0-F1
#
_entry.id   AF-A0A6A4I4B0-F1
#
_cell.length_a   1.000
_cell.length_b   1.000
_cell.length_c   1.000
_cell.angle_alpha   90.00
_cell.angle_beta   90.00
_cell.angle_gamma   90.00
#
_symmetry.space_group_name_H-M   'P 1'
#
loop_
_entity.id
_entity.type
_entity.pdbx_description
1 polymer ?
#
loop_
_entity_poly.entity_id
_entity_poly.type
_entity_poly.pdbx_seq_one_letter_code
_entity_poly.pdbx_strand_id
1 'polypeptide(L)'
;MESRKTRIAGAFYNSEQRFPPPNCHPGTRTQVLEILRSWITDATDSTSIYWLYGAAGVGKSAVAQTISEEFAASHLAATFFFARADPSRNKLTSFFITISHQLATSPTLGPLLEYPINLSVRENPNIIHAILEEQFRDLIVLPCNSLTTEQWKSLPRLIVIDGLDECIDIGFQERLLSIIRKAKTATPPLPFNHRAFHRILDCTDIGESFESGKDIAKFFRHGFRKIRRKHGRSMKHLPKDWPGNGVIQQLVQKACGQFIYATTVLK
;
A
#
# COMPACT_ATOMS: atom_id res chain seq x y z
N MET A 1 -0.47 24.75 -12.50
CA MET A 1 0.93 24.43 -12.87
C MET A 1 1.77 24.11 -11.62
N GLU A 2 1.54 24.80 -10.49
CA GLU A 2 2.09 24.48 -9.16
C GLU A 2 1.87 23.02 -8.70
N SER A 3 0.65 22.47 -8.79
CA SER A 3 0.37 21.12 -8.22
C SER A 3 1.17 19.99 -8.90
N ARG A 4 1.63 20.19 -10.14
CA ARG A 4 2.51 19.24 -10.84
C ARG A 4 3.93 19.20 -10.27
N LYS A 5 4.40 20.26 -9.60
CA LYS A 5 5.74 20.34 -8.98
C LYS A 5 5.76 19.76 -7.56
N THR A 6 4.63 19.77 -6.85
CA THR A 6 4.55 19.31 -5.45
C THR A 6 4.16 17.83 -5.30
N ARG A 7 3.69 17.19 -6.39
CA ARG A 7 3.37 15.76 -6.39
C ARG A 7 4.63 14.90 -6.26
N ILE A 8 4.50 13.77 -5.58
CA ILE A 8 5.63 12.85 -5.41
C ILE A 8 5.43 11.60 -6.25
N ALA A 9 6.04 11.58 -7.43
CA ALA A 9 5.97 10.43 -8.33
C ALA A 9 6.53 9.15 -7.67
N GLY A 10 7.48 9.27 -6.74
CA GLY A 10 8.01 8.15 -5.95
C GLY A 10 6.95 7.43 -5.10
N ALA A 11 5.85 8.10 -4.75
CA ALA A 11 4.83 7.55 -3.86
C ALA A 11 3.83 6.65 -4.61
N PHE A 12 3.90 6.61 -5.94
CA PHE A 12 2.98 5.84 -6.77
C PHE A 12 3.41 4.37 -6.83
N TYR A 13 2.44 3.46 -6.99
CA TYR A 13 2.72 2.03 -7.10
C TYR A 13 3.61 1.69 -8.31
N ASN A 14 3.47 2.42 -9.41
CA ASN A 14 4.15 2.23 -10.68
C ASN A 14 5.34 3.19 -10.90
N SER A 15 5.91 3.72 -9.81
CA SER A 15 7.05 4.62 -9.89
C SER A 15 8.34 3.90 -10.29
N GLU A 16 9.11 4.48 -11.21
CA GLU A 16 10.45 3.98 -11.57
C GLU A 16 11.39 3.91 -10.36
N GLN A 17 11.24 4.82 -9.39
CA GLN A 17 12.02 4.81 -8.15
C GLN A 17 11.78 3.57 -7.28
N ARG A 18 10.75 2.80 -7.60
CA ARG A 18 10.38 1.57 -6.91
C ARG A 18 10.69 0.34 -7.75
N PHE A 19 11.34 0.47 -8.90
CA PHE A 19 11.73 -0.66 -9.73
C PHE A 19 13.03 -1.34 -9.22
N PRO A 20 13.09 -2.69 -9.16
CA PRO A 20 11.96 -3.62 -9.29
C PRO A 20 11.03 -3.53 -8.07
N PRO A 21 9.70 -3.58 -8.27
CA PRO A 21 8.73 -3.44 -7.18
C PRO A 21 8.90 -4.56 -6.16
N PRO A 22 8.76 -4.28 -4.85
CA PRO A 22 9.01 -5.25 -3.79
C PRO A 22 7.87 -6.26 -3.67
N ASN A 23 7.38 -6.87 -4.76
CA ASN A 23 6.21 -7.76 -4.76
C ASN A 23 6.34 -9.01 -3.88
N CYS A 24 5.19 -9.55 -3.45
CA CYS A 24 5.13 -10.87 -2.84
C CYS A 24 5.76 -11.91 -3.78
N HIS A 25 6.56 -12.80 -3.19
CA HIS A 25 7.10 -13.91 -3.96
C HIS A 25 5.96 -14.81 -4.45
N PRO A 26 5.99 -15.34 -5.69
CA PRO A 26 4.94 -16.20 -6.21
C PRO A 26 4.57 -17.34 -5.26
N GLY A 27 3.27 -17.47 -4.98
CA GLY A 27 2.71 -18.47 -4.09
C GLY A 27 3.04 -18.28 -2.60
N THR A 28 3.47 -17.09 -2.18
CA THR A 28 3.59 -16.72 -0.76
C THR A 28 2.52 -15.71 -0.38
N ARG A 29 2.25 -15.56 0.91
CA ARG A 29 1.26 -14.62 1.46
C ARG A 29 -0.13 -14.81 0.88
N THR A 30 -0.47 -16.03 0.45
CA THR A 30 -1.71 -16.30 -0.29
C THR A 30 -2.95 -16.04 0.56
N GLN A 31 -2.96 -16.46 1.83
CA GLN A 31 -4.12 -16.26 2.71
C GLN A 31 -4.38 -14.77 2.95
N VAL A 32 -3.34 -13.99 3.29
CA VAL A 32 -3.51 -12.55 3.53
C VAL A 32 -3.93 -11.81 2.25
N LEU A 33 -3.38 -12.20 1.09
CA LEU A 33 -3.82 -11.65 -0.20
C LEU A 33 -5.29 -12.00 -0.48
N GLU A 34 -5.73 -13.23 -0.19
CA GLU A 34 -7.13 -13.65 -0.34
C GLU A 34 -8.07 -12.88 0.58
N ILE A 35 -7.68 -12.66 1.85
CA ILE A 35 -8.47 -11.84 2.78
C ILE A 35 -8.62 -10.42 2.25
N LEU A 36 -7.51 -9.80 1.81
CA LEU A 36 -7.55 -8.45 1.26
C LEU A 36 -8.36 -8.36 -0.04
N ARG A 37 -8.26 -9.35 -0.93
CA ARG A 37 -9.09 -9.43 -2.14
C ARG A 37 -10.56 -9.51 -1.81
N SER A 38 -10.93 -10.36 -0.85
CA SER A 38 -12.32 -10.46 -0.38
C SER A 38 -12.79 -9.12 0.15
N TRP A 39 -12.01 -8.49 1.04
CA TRP A 39 -12.33 -7.18 1.61
C TRP A 39 -12.50 -6.08 0.54
N ILE A 40 -11.62 -6.03 -0.47
CA ILE A 40 -11.66 -5.01 -1.54
C ILE A 40 -12.88 -5.18 -2.44
N THR A 41 -13.22 -6.44 -2.77
CA THR A 41 -14.26 -6.77 -3.76
C THR A 41 -15.65 -6.91 -3.14
N ASP A 42 -15.74 -7.10 -1.82
CA ASP A 42 -17.01 -7.30 -1.15
C ASP A 42 -17.80 -5.97 -1.06
N ALA A 43 -18.81 -5.88 -1.91
CA ALA A 43 -19.73 -4.75 -1.95
C ALA A 43 -20.65 -4.67 -0.71
N THR A 44 -20.65 -5.69 0.15
CA THR A 44 -21.45 -5.77 1.39
C THR A 44 -20.63 -5.49 2.65
N ASP A 45 -19.30 -5.62 2.60
CA ASP A 45 -18.42 -5.45 3.77
C ASP A 45 -18.44 -4.02 4.32
N SER A 46 -19.00 -3.80 5.51
CA SER A 46 -19.05 -2.45 6.11
C SER A 46 -17.70 -1.84 6.49
N THR A 47 -16.62 -2.64 6.53
CA THR A 47 -15.31 -2.19 7.00
C THR A 47 -14.63 -1.29 5.97
N SER A 48 -14.22 -0.10 6.42
CA SER A 48 -13.73 0.94 5.50
C SER A 48 -12.22 1.15 5.53
N ILE A 49 -11.54 0.59 6.53
CA ILE A 49 -10.09 0.66 6.70
C ILE A 49 -9.61 -0.74 7.06
N TYR A 50 -8.63 -1.23 6.31
CA TYR A 50 -7.91 -2.46 6.62
C TYR A 50 -6.49 -2.11 7.07
N TRP A 51 -6.13 -2.53 8.28
CA TRP A 51 -4.83 -2.28 8.90
C TRP A 51 -3.97 -3.53 8.91
N LEU A 52 -2.99 -3.54 8.01
CA LEU A 52 -2.06 -4.63 7.88
C LEU A 52 -0.79 -4.34 8.70
N TYR A 53 -0.50 -5.16 9.71
CA TYR A 53 0.62 -4.93 10.62
C TYR A 53 1.49 -6.17 10.80
N GLY A 54 2.60 -6.00 11.52
CA GLY A 54 3.59 -7.03 11.77
C GLY A 54 4.99 -6.46 11.88
N ALA A 55 5.94 -7.28 12.32
CA ALA A 55 7.33 -6.86 12.55
C ALA A 55 8.01 -6.29 11.29
N ALA A 56 9.14 -5.61 11.47
CA ALA A 56 9.99 -5.18 10.36
C ALA A 56 10.46 -6.39 9.55
N GLY A 57 10.50 -6.25 8.21
CA GLY A 57 11.04 -7.29 7.33
C GLY A 57 10.11 -8.51 7.08
N VAL A 58 8.88 -8.54 7.58
CA VAL A 58 7.92 -9.63 7.31
C VAL A 58 7.25 -9.56 5.92
N GLY A 59 7.43 -8.44 5.19
CA GLY A 59 6.92 -8.29 3.82
C GLY A 59 5.60 -7.52 3.68
N LYS A 60 5.29 -6.58 4.61
CA LYS A 60 4.08 -5.73 4.53
C LYS A 60 4.02 -4.91 3.23
N SER A 61 5.11 -4.21 2.91
CA SER A 61 5.25 -3.44 1.67
C SER A 61 5.11 -4.30 0.41
N ALA A 62 5.44 -5.59 0.52
CA ALA A 62 5.27 -6.53 -0.58
C ALA A 62 3.81 -6.88 -0.84
N VAL A 63 3.04 -7.10 0.23
CA VAL A 63 1.59 -7.29 0.14
C VAL A 63 0.93 -6.02 -0.41
N ALA A 64 1.29 -4.84 0.12
CA ALA A 64 0.76 -3.56 -0.34
C ALA A 64 1.05 -3.31 -1.83
N GLN A 65 2.27 -3.62 -2.30
CA GLN A 65 2.64 -3.51 -3.69
C GLN A 65 1.83 -4.46 -4.58
N THR A 66 1.74 -5.74 -4.20
CA THR A 66 1.02 -6.75 -4.98
C THR A 66 -0.46 -6.41 -5.11
N ILE A 67 -1.12 -5.97 -4.02
CA ILE A 67 -2.51 -5.51 -4.06
C ILE A 67 -2.66 -4.27 -4.95
N SER A 68 -1.74 -3.32 -4.88
CA SER A 68 -1.79 -2.12 -5.72
C SER A 68 -1.71 -2.47 -7.21
N GLU A 69 -0.77 -3.32 -7.60
CA GLU A 69 -0.64 -3.76 -8.99
C GLU A 69 -1.85 -4.57 -9.47
N GLU A 70 -2.36 -5.48 -8.63
CA GLU A 70 -3.51 -6.34 -8.95
C GLU A 70 -4.79 -5.53 -9.19
N PHE A 71 -5.03 -4.48 -8.41
CA PHE A 71 -6.26 -3.67 -8.47
C PHE A 71 -6.11 -2.36 -9.24
N ALA A 72 -4.95 -2.12 -9.87
CA ALA A 72 -4.64 -0.88 -10.58
C ALA A 72 -5.67 -0.45 -11.63
N ALA A 73 -6.25 -1.42 -12.35
CA ALA A 73 -7.20 -1.17 -13.44
C ALA A 73 -8.68 -1.20 -13.00
N SER A 74 -8.97 -1.47 -11.72
CA SER A 74 -10.35 -1.72 -11.26
C SER A 74 -10.72 -0.93 -10.00
N HIS A 75 -10.07 -1.18 -8.87
CA HIS A 75 -10.49 -0.65 -7.56
C HIS A 75 -9.54 0.43 -7.03
N LEU A 76 -8.29 0.46 -7.49
CA LEU A 76 -7.27 1.37 -7.00
C LEU A 76 -7.53 2.82 -7.46
N ALA A 77 -7.71 3.71 -6.49
CA ALA A 77 -7.87 5.14 -6.70
C ALA A 77 -6.54 5.89 -6.56
N ALA A 78 -5.73 5.53 -5.55
CA ALA A 78 -4.45 6.17 -5.29
C ALA A 78 -3.54 5.30 -4.42
N THR A 79 -2.25 5.65 -4.42
CA THR A 79 -1.26 5.04 -3.54
C THR A 79 -0.35 6.09 -2.91
N PHE A 80 0.13 5.79 -1.70
CA PHE A 80 1.22 6.54 -1.10
C PHE A 80 2.15 5.60 -0.35
N PHE A 81 3.30 5.32 -0.97
CA PHE A 81 4.38 4.56 -0.37
C PHE A 81 5.36 5.51 0.29
N PHE A 82 5.33 5.57 1.62
CA PHE A 82 6.33 6.29 2.40
C PHE A 82 7.71 5.65 2.22
N ALA A 83 8.74 6.47 2.38
CA ALA A 83 10.12 6.01 2.33
C ALA A 83 10.97 6.88 3.25
N ARG A 84 11.47 6.33 4.36
CA ARG A 84 12.20 7.11 5.39
C ARG A 84 13.41 7.85 4.82
N ALA A 85 14.12 7.18 3.91
CA ALA A 85 15.33 7.69 3.26
C ALA A 85 15.05 8.76 2.19
N ASP A 86 13.79 8.99 1.82
CA ASP A 86 13.40 9.95 0.79
C ASP A 86 12.71 11.17 1.46
N PRO A 87 13.38 12.34 1.50
CA PRO A 87 12.82 13.57 2.08
C PRO A 87 11.49 14.02 1.49
N SER A 88 11.16 13.60 0.27
CA SER A 88 9.88 13.90 -0.33
C SER A 88 8.77 13.01 0.25
N ARG A 89 9.07 11.74 0.58
CA ARG A 89 8.09 10.72 1.01
C ARG A 89 8.17 10.36 2.48
N ASN A 90 8.89 11.13 3.30
CA ASN A 90 8.99 10.90 4.74
C ASN A 90 8.22 11.94 5.58
N LYS A 91 7.42 12.78 4.94
CA LYS A 91 6.56 13.82 5.54
C LYS A 91 5.13 13.73 5.00
N LEU A 92 4.17 14.25 5.76
CA LEU A 92 2.76 14.28 5.37
C LEU A 92 2.36 15.50 4.52
N THR A 93 3.17 16.55 4.47
CA THR A 93 2.82 17.83 3.83
C THR A 93 2.42 17.71 2.37
N SER A 94 2.87 16.63 1.71
CA SER A 94 2.61 16.29 0.31
C SER A 94 1.59 15.17 0.15
N PHE A 95 1.12 14.55 1.23
CA PHE A 95 0.28 13.35 1.20
C PHE A 95 -1.04 13.61 0.47
N PHE A 96 -1.88 14.53 0.96
CA PHE A 96 -3.19 14.81 0.36
C PHE A 96 -3.07 15.45 -1.03
N ILE A 97 -2.01 16.22 -1.28
CA ILE A 97 -1.70 16.77 -2.61
C ILE A 97 -1.39 15.65 -3.61
N THR A 98 -0.63 14.64 -3.18
CA THR A 98 -0.24 13.51 -4.02
C THR A 98 -1.41 12.57 -4.26
N ILE A 99 -2.28 12.37 -3.25
CA ILE A 99 -3.53 11.63 -3.43
C ILE A 99 -4.47 12.36 -4.38
N SER A 100 -4.76 13.66 -4.16
CA SER A 100 -5.68 14.42 -5.02
C SER A 100 -5.20 14.48 -6.46
N HIS A 101 -3.88 14.61 -6.68
CA HIS A 101 -3.31 14.49 -8.03
C HIS A 101 -3.63 13.14 -8.68
N GLN A 102 -3.44 12.02 -7.97
CA GLN A 102 -3.76 10.69 -8.52
C GLN A 102 -5.24 10.55 -8.88
N LEU A 103 -6.14 11.08 -8.03
CA LEU A 103 -7.58 11.11 -8.33
C LEU A 103 -7.88 11.92 -9.60
N ALA A 104 -7.29 13.11 -9.73
CA ALA A 104 -7.48 13.99 -10.89
C ALA A 104 -6.91 13.42 -12.20
N THR A 105 -5.83 12.63 -12.13
CA THR A 105 -5.18 12.05 -13.33
C THR A 105 -5.57 10.61 -13.63
N SER A 106 -6.42 10.02 -12.80
CA SER A 106 -6.91 8.65 -13.03
C SER A 106 -7.77 8.62 -14.30
N PRO A 107 -7.63 7.62 -15.18
CA PRO A 107 -8.47 7.49 -16.38
C PRO A 107 -9.97 7.40 -16.06
N THR A 108 -10.34 6.82 -14.93
CA THR A 108 -11.72 6.62 -14.49
C THR A 108 -12.24 7.75 -13.61
N LEU A 109 -11.43 8.27 -12.69
CA LEU A 109 -11.85 9.33 -11.76
C LEU A 109 -11.61 10.75 -12.30
N GLY A 110 -10.58 10.94 -13.12
CA GLY A 110 -10.17 12.23 -13.65
C GLY A 110 -11.29 12.99 -14.37
N PRO A 111 -12.08 12.36 -15.27
CA PRO A 111 -13.21 13.01 -15.93
C PRO A 111 -14.24 13.62 -14.98
N LEU A 112 -14.29 13.15 -13.72
CA LEU A 112 -15.23 13.59 -12.70
C LEU A 112 -14.58 14.52 -11.66
N LEU A 113 -13.32 14.28 -11.31
CA LEU A 113 -12.65 14.94 -10.18
C LEU A 113 -11.58 15.97 -10.58
N GLU A 114 -11.08 15.96 -11.83
CA GLU A 114 -10.03 16.90 -12.25
C GLU A 114 -10.49 18.35 -12.11
N TYR A 115 -11.69 18.68 -12.61
CA TYR A 115 -12.23 20.03 -12.55
C TYR A 115 -12.41 20.54 -11.11
N PRO A 116 -13.14 19.86 -10.20
CA PRO A 116 -13.34 20.37 -8.84
C PRO A 116 -12.04 20.44 -8.02
N ILE A 117 -11.08 19.52 -8.23
CA ILE A 117 -9.76 19.59 -7.58
C ILE A 117 -9.00 20.81 -8.09
N ASN A 118 -8.96 21.03 -9.40
CA ASN A 118 -8.27 22.18 -9.98
C ASN A 118 -8.93 23.51 -9.60
N LEU A 119 -10.27 23.54 -9.46
CA LEU A 119 -10.99 24.71 -8.98
C LEU A 119 -10.55 25.08 -7.56
N SER A 120 -10.46 24.10 -6.66
CA SER A 120 -10.01 24.30 -5.28
C SER A 120 -8.61 24.92 -5.20
N VAL A 121 -7.69 24.49 -6.07
CA VAL A 121 -6.33 25.06 -6.17
C VAL A 121 -6.34 26.45 -6.81
N ARG A 122 -7.24 26.73 -7.75
CA ARG A 122 -7.36 28.06 -8.40
C ARG A 122 -7.91 29.10 -7.43
N GLU A 123 -8.89 28.72 -6.62
CA GLU A 123 -9.52 29.62 -5.63
C GLU A 123 -8.61 29.86 -4.43
N ASN A 124 -7.85 28.85 -3.99
CA ASN A 124 -6.85 28.98 -2.94
C ASN A 124 -5.50 28.39 -3.38
N PRO A 125 -4.65 29.17 -4.08
CA PRO A 125 -3.32 28.70 -4.49
C PRO A 125 -2.42 28.25 -3.35
N ASN A 126 -2.62 28.80 -2.14
CA ASN A 126 -1.86 28.44 -0.94
C ASN A 126 -2.29 27.10 -0.32
N ILE A 127 -3.33 26.44 -0.84
CA ILE A 127 -3.82 25.16 -0.30
C ILE A 127 -2.73 24.08 -0.26
N ILE A 128 -1.78 24.11 -1.20
CA ILE A 128 -0.64 23.18 -1.25
C ILE A 128 0.36 23.37 -0.08
N HIS A 129 0.24 24.47 0.66
CA HIS A 129 1.06 24.77 1.84
C HIS A 129 0.22 24.88 3.11
N ALA A 130 -1.09 24.67 3.00
CA ALA A 130 -2.02 24.70 4.12
C ALA A 130 -1.80 23.53 5.08
N ILE A 131 -2.45 23.62 6.25
CA ILE A 131 -2.48 22.53 7.21
C ILE A 131 -3.18 21.29 6.63
N LEU A 132 -2.85 20.10 7.14
CA LEU A 132 -3.33 18.82 6.61
C LEU A 132 -4.86 18.70 6.59
N GLU A 133 -5.55 19.26 7.59
CA GLU A 133 -7.01 19.26 7.68
C GLU A 133 -7.64 20.07 6.54
N GLU A 134 -7.07 21.23 6.21
CA GLU A 134 -7.52 22.07 5.10
C GLU A 134 -7.22 21.40 3.76
N GLN A 135 -6.00 20.87 3.58
CA GLN A 135 -5.67 20.08 2.39
C GLN A 135 -6.63 18.91 2.19
N PHE A 136 -6.93 18.16 3.25
CA PHE A 136 -7.86 17.04 3.18
C PHE A 136 -9.27 17.52 2.82
N ARG A 137 -9.75 18.59 3.47
CA ARG A 137 -11.08 19.15 3.20
C ARG A 137 -11.19 19.61 1.74
N ASP A 138 -10.28 20.46 1.28
CA ASP A 138 -10.43 21.18 0.02
C ASP A 138 -9.94 20.38 -1.19
N LEU A 139 -8.98 19.46 -1.02
CA LEU A 139 -8.44 18.67 -2.14
C LEU A 139 -9.05 17.27 -2.25
N ILE A 140 -9.68 16.74 -1.19
CA ILE A 140 -10.26 15.40 -1.18
C ILE A 140 -11.76 15.47 -0.91
N VAL A 141 -12.17 16.01 0.24
CA VAL A 141 -13.57 15.95 0.68
C VAL A 141 -14.50 16.74 -0.24
N LEU A 142 -14.26 18.05 -0.43
CA LEU A 142 -15.13 18.90 -1.22
C LEU A 142 -15.22 18.43 -2.69
N PRO A 143 -14.11 18.08 -3.37
CA PRO A 143 -14.20 17.55 -4.72
C PRO A 143 -14.95 16.23 -4.81
N CYS A 144 -14.79 15.33 -3.84
CA CYS A 144 -15.49 14.04 -3.87
C CYS A 144 -16.97 14.14 -3.51
N ASN A 145 -17.37 15.17 -2.75
CA ASN A 145 -18.76 15.50 -2.44
C ASN A 145 -19.54 16.02 -3.66
N SER A 146 -18.88 16.39 -4.76
CA SER A 146 -19.58 16.77 -6.00
C SER A 146 -20.18 15.57 -6.74
N LEU A 147 -19.86 14.34 -6.33
CA LEU A 147 -20.36 13.11 -6.94
C LEU A 147 -21.46 12.48 -6.09
N THR A 148 -22.46 11.94 -6.76
CA THR A 148 -23.58 11.23 -6.12
C THR A 148 -23.17 9.84 -5.62
N THR A 149 -23.94 9.32 -4.67
CA THR A 149 -23.81 7.95 -4.16
C THR A 149 -23.77 6.90 -5.26
N GLU A 150 -24.64 7.04 -6.28
CA GLU A 150 -24.73 6.07 -7.38
C GLU A 150 -23.49 6.11 -8.27
N GLN A 151 -22.94 7.30 -8.54
CA GLN A 151 -21.66 7.41 -9.25
C GLN A 151 -20.54 6.71 -8.48
N TRP A 152 -20.48 6.86 -7.16
CA TRP A 152 -19.44 6.23 -6.35
C TRP A 152 -19.48 4.69 -6.34
N LYS A 153 -20.63 4.06 -6.61
CA LYS A 153 -20.74 2.59 -6.60
C LYS A 153 -19.86 1.94 -7.67
N SER A 154 -19.71 2.57 -8.84
CA SER A 154 -18.95 2.05 -9.97
C SER A 154 -17.52 2.58 -10.06
N LEU A 155 -17.10 3.46 -9.14
CA LEU A 155 -15.80 4.11 -9.18
C LEU A 155 -14.75 3.40 -8.30
N PRO A 156 -13.46 3.49 -8.68
CA PRO A 156 -12.36 3.07 -7.82
C PRO A 156 -12.35 3.84 -6.49
N ARG A 157 -12.16 3.13 -5.38
CA ARG A 157 -12.23 3.68 -4.01
C ARG A 157 -11.08 3.25 -3.10
N LEU A 158 -10.21 2.34 -3.55
CA LEU A 158 -9.11 1.83 -2.76
C LEU A 158 -7.94 2.83 -2.75
N ILE A 159 -7.54 3.26 -1.56
CA ILE A 159 -6.30 4.00 -1.35
C ILE A 159 -5.36 3.12 -0.55
N VAL A 160 -4.18 2.80 -1.10
CA VAL A 160 -3.16 2.02 -0.40
C VAL A 160 -2.11 2.95 0.20
N ILE A 161 -1.88 2.82 1.51
CA ILE A 161 -0.87 3.56 2.25
C ILE A 161 0.09 2.53 2.85
N ASP A 162 1.38 2.64 2.51
CA ASP A 162 2.41 1.73 3.01
C ASP A 162 3.54 2.52 3.66
N GLY A 163 4.10 1.98 4.74
CA GLY A 163 5.23 2.57 5.46
C GLY A 163 4.87 3.81 6.28
N LEU A 164 3.65 3.93 6.84
CA LEU A 164 3.31 5.09 7.68
C LEU A 164 4.32 5.30 8.82
N ASP A 165 4.88 4.21 9.35
CA ASP A 165 5.95 4.18 10.35
C ASP A 165 7.29 4.74 9.85
N GLU A 166 7.47 4.87 8.54
CA GLU A 166 8.64 5.50 7.92
C GLU A 166 8.54 7.03 7.86
N CYS A 167 7.41 7.61 8.24
CA CYS A 167 7.29 9.05 8.43
C CYS A 167 8.09 9.50 9.66
N ILE A 168 8.90 10.56 9.51
CA ILE A 168 9.86 11.00 10.54
C ILE A 168 9.18 11.43 11.84
N ASP A 169 7.96 11.95 11.75
CA ASP A 169 7.25 12.56 12.88
C ASP A 169 6.06 11.69 13.29
N ILE A 170 6.13 11.16 14.51
CA ILE A 170 5.09 10.30 15.10
C ILE A 170 3.79 11.08 15.31
N GLY A 171 3.87 12.36 15.72
CA GLY A 171 2.70 13.21 15.89
C GLY A 171 1.96 13.44 14.58
N PHE A 172 2.68 13.45 13.45
CA PHE A 172 2.05 13.47 12.13
C PHE A 172 1.33 12.15 11.80
N GLN A 173 1.88 10.99 12.13
CA GLN A 173 1.21 9.70 11.93
C GLN A 173 -0.15 9.67 12.66
N GLU A 174 -0.17 10.05 13.94
CA GLU A 174 -1.39 10.14 14.73
C GLU A 174 -2.39 11.16 14.15
N ARG A 175 -1.89 12.31 13.69
CA ARG A 175 -2.71 13.35 13.06
C ARG A 175 -3.37 12.84 11.77
N LEU A 176 -2.67 12.11 10.92
CA LEU A 176 -3.26 11.50 9.71
C LEU A 176 -4.38 10.53 10.07
N LEU A 177 -4.13 9.63 11.02
CA LEU A 177 -5.12 8.67 11.47
C LEU A 177 -6.35 9.36 12.08
N SER A 178 -6.14 10.45 12.83
CA SER A 178 -7.20 11.30 13.37
C SER A 178 -8.05 11.94 12.27
N ILE A 179 -7.42 12.47 11.21
CA ILE A 179 -8.12 13.04 10.05
C ILE A 179 -8.97 11.97 9.36
N ILE A 180 -8.40 10.81 9.06
CA ILE A 180 -9.10 9.70 8.40
C ILE A 180 -10.27 9.21 9.26
N ARG A 181 -10.06 9.06 10.57
CA ARG A 181 -11.12 8.66 11.51
C ARG A 181 -12.26 9.67 11.53
N LYS A 182 -11.96 10.96 11.65
CA LYS A 182 -12.96 12.04 11.65
C LYS A 182 -13.77 12.07 10.36
N ALA A 183 -13.09 11.87 9.22
CA ALA A 183 -13.71 11.77 7.90
C ALA A 183 -14.75 10.64 7.84
N LYS A 184 -14.50 9.53 8.53
CA LYS A 184 -15.38 8.38 8.60
C LYS A 184 -16.51 8.51 9.62
N THR A 185 -16.34 9.34 10.64
CA THR A 185 -17.39 9.60 11.65
C THR A 185 -18.20 10.87 11.38
N ALA A 186 -17.84 11.65 10.35
CA ALA A 186 -18.53 12.87 9.97
C ALA A 186 -19.99 12.60 9.56
N THR A 187 -20.88 13.54 9.84
CA THR A 187 -22.31 13.46 9.53
C THR A 187 -22.71 14.68 8.66
N PRO A 188 -23.26 14.49 7.45
CA PRO A 188 -23.43 13.21 6.77
C PRO A 188 -22.07 12.55 6.45
N PRO A 189 -22.01 11.21 6.33
CA PRO A 189 -20.79 10.51 5.95
C PRO A 189 -20.30 11.02 4.60
N LEU A 190 -18.99 11.18 4.44
CA LEU A 190 -18.39 11.42 3.12
C LEU A 190 -18.91 10.37 2.11
N PRO A 191 -19.03 10.68 0.82
CA PRO A 191 -19.59 9.75 -0.17
C PRO A 191 -18.70 8.50 -0.42
N PHE A 192 -17.49 8.47 0.15
CA PHE A 192 -16.70 7.25 0.34
C PHE A 192 -17.20 6.34 1.49
N ASN A 193 -18.34 6.66 2.09
CA ASN A 193 -18.74 6.16 3.41
C ASN A 193 -20.23 5.84 3.49
N HIS A 194 -20.77 5.25 2.43
CA HIS A 194 -22.17 4.84 2.34
C HIS A 194 -22.55 3.59 3.14
N ARG A 195 -21.77 3.18 4.15
CA ARG A 195 -22.05 1.98 4.93
C ARG A 195 -22.34 2.36 6.39
N ALA A 196 -23.51 1.90 6.86
CA ALA A 196 -23.99 2.10 8.22
C ALA A 196 -22.93 1.67 9.25
N PHE A 197 -22.94 2.34 10.41
CA PHE A 197 -22.02 2.17 11.56
C PHE A 197 -21.79 0.70 11.94
N HIS A 198 -20.83 0.05 11.30
CA HIS A 198 -20.24 -1.22 11.71
C HIS A 198 -18.72 -1.17 11.49
N ARG A 199 -18.01 -1.94 12.31
CA ARG A 199 -16.55 -2.09 12.47
C ARG A 199 -15.71 -1.26 11.48
N ILE A 200 -15.17 -0.13 11.96
CA ILE A 200 -14.42 0.84 11.14
C ILE A 200 -13.09 0.26 10.63
N LEU A 201 -12.51 -0.63 11.42
CA LEU A 201 -11.14 -1.13 11.28
C LEU A 201 -11.13 -2.66 11.34
N ASP A 202 -10.61 -3.27 10.29
CA ASP A 202 -10.13 -4.65 10.31
C ASP A 202 -8.62 -4.68 10.38
N CYS A 203 -8.06 -5.71 11.00
CA CYS A 203 -6.61 -5.81 11.12
C CYS A 203 -6.13 -7.25 11.01
N THR A 204 -4.91 -7.40 10.52
CA THR A 204 -4.24 -8.71 10.41
C THR A 204 -2.75 -8.55 10.69
N ASP A 205 -2.23 -9.39 11.58
CA ASP A 205 -0.80 -9.58 11.74
C ASP A 205 -0.28 -10.58 10.69
N ILE A 206 0.75 -10.18 9.96
CA ILE A 206 1.45 -11.03 8.99
C ILE A 206 2.59 -11.83 9.65
N GLY A 207 3.08 -11.41 10.81
CA GLY A 207 4.30 -11.91 11.44
C GLY A 207 4.15 -13.29 12.08
N GLU A 208 3.16 -13.47 12.96
CA GLU A 208 3.07 -14.65 13.83
C GLU A 208 2.35 -15.86 13.22
N SER A 209 1.88 -15.78 11.96
CA SER A 209 1.14 -16.88 11.35
C SER A 209 2.05 -18.07 10.97
N PHE A 210 1.53 -19.29 11.11
CA PHE A 210 2.18 -20.54 10.68
C PHE A 210 2.52 -20.54 9.17
N GLU A 211 1.91 -19.64 8.39
CA GLU A 211 2.19 -19.44 6.98
C GLU A 211 3.56 -18.81 6.72
N SER A 212 4.03 -17.92 7.59
CA SER A 212 5.32 -17.24 7.43
C SER A 212 6.47 -18.24 7.26
N GLY A 213 6.46 -19.35 8.02
CA GLY A 213 7.47 -20.40 7.88
C GLY A 213 7.39 -21.15 6.55
N LYS A 214 6.18 -21.52 6.10
CA LYS A 214 5.97 -22.20 4.80
C LYS A 214 6.37 -21.31 3.64
N ASP A 215 6.05 -20.02 3.72
CA ASP A 215 6.36 -19.04 2.70
C ASP A 215 7.86 -18.78 2.59
N ILE A 216 8.53 -18.60 3.73
CA ILE A 216 10.00 -18.45 3.77
C ILE A 216 10.68 -19.72 3.23
N ALA A 217 10.16 -20.91 3.56
CA ALA A 217 10.69 -22.16 3.00
C ALA A 217 10.53 -22.21 1.47
N LYS A 218 9.39 -21.76 0.94
CA LYS A 218 9.14 -21.66 -0.51
C LYS A 218 10.09 -20.65 -1.16
N PHE A 219 10.29 -19.49 -0.53
CA PHE A 219 11.23 -18.45 -0.95
C PHE A 219 12.67 -18.97 -1.02
N PHE A 220 13.16 -19.62 0.04
CA PHE A 220 14.48 -20.26 0.05
C PHE A 220 14.63 -21.31 -1.04
N ARG A 221 13.66 -22.22 -1.19
CA ARG A 221 13.71 -23.26 -2.24
C ARG A 221 13.82 -22.65 -3.62
N HIS A 222 13.11 -21.56 -3.90
CA HIS A 222 13.24 -20.88 -5.19
C HIS A 222 14.58 -20.17 -5.33
N GLY A 223 15.03 -19.43 -4.30
CA GLY A 223 16.31 -18.75 -4.28
C GLY A 223 17.49 -19.67 -4.53
N PHE A 224 17.59 -20.78 -3.78
CA PHE A 224 18.65 -21.76 -3.97
C PHE A 224 18.61 -22.45 -5.34
N ARG A 225 17.41 -22.76 -5.87
CA ARG A 225 17.29 -23.25 -7.25
C ARG A 225 17.83 -22.24 -8.27
N LYS A 226 17.56 -20.95 -8.07
CA LYS A 226 18.07 -19.87 -8.93
C LYS A 226 19.60 -19.75 -8.85
N ILE A 227 20.17 -19.79 -7.64
CA ILE A 227 21.62 -19.80 -7.41
C ILE A 227 22.26 -21.00 -8.12
N ARG A 228 21.74 -22.21 -7.90
CA ARG A 228 22.26 -23.42 -8.53
C ARG A 228 22.22 -23.36 -10.05
N ARG A 229 21.13 -22.84 -10.63
CA ARG A 229 21.02 -22.63 -12.08
C ARG A 229 22.06 -21.63 -12.59
N LYS A 230 22.25 -20.51 -11.87
CA LYS A 230 23.24 -19.47 -12.19
C LYS A 230 24.67 -20.00 -12.13
N HIS A 231 24.97 -20.88 -11.18
CA HIS A 231 26.29 -21.45 -10.92
C HIS A 231 26.42 -22.92 -11.38
N GLY A 232 25.64 -23.36 -12.37
CA GLY A 232 25.46 -24.78 -12.69
C GLY A 232 26.75 -25.56 -12.99
N ARG A 233 27.79 -24.92 -13.54
CA ARG A 233 29.10 -25.57 -13.78
C ARG A 233 29.85 -25.83 -12.48
N SER A 234 29.93 -24.85 -11.59
CA SER A 234 30.64 -25.01 -10.31
C SER A 234 29.84 -25.84 -9.31
N MET A 235 28.52 -25.94 -9.45
CA MET A 235 27.65 -26.70 -8.54
C MET A 235 27.26 -28.10 -9.07
N LYS A 236 27.90 -28.60 -10.14
CA LYS A 236 27.53 -29.88 -10.77
C LYS A 236 27.70 -31.09 -9.84
N HIS A 237 28.65 -31.03 -8.92
CA HIS A 237 28.94 -32.08 -7.94
C HIS A 237 28.00 -32.06 -6.72
N LEU A 238 27.18 -31.01 -6.58
CA LEU A 238 26.25 -30.89 -5.45
C LEU A 238 24.97 -31.70 -5.70
N PRO A 239 24.32 -32.18 -4.62
CA PRO A 239 23.05 -32.91 -4.71
C PRO A 239 21.96 -32.17 -5.48
N LYS A 240 21.02 -32.93 -6.08
CA LYS A 240 19.92 -32.34 -6.85
C LYS A 240 19.00 -31.46 -6.01
N ASP A 241 18.91 -31.76 -4.72
CA ASP A 241 18.10 -31.08 -3.74
C ASP A 241 18.88 -30.02 -2.94
N TRP A 242 20.12 -29.69 -3.33
CA TRP A 242 20.93 -28.68 -2.65
C TRP A 242 20.14 -27.38 -2.37
N PRO A 243 20.22 -26.83 -1.13
CA PRO A 243 21.09 -27.23 -0.01
C PRO A 243 20.54 -28.38 0.87
N GLY A 244 19.44 -29.02 0.47
CA GLY A 244 18.76 -30.06 1.22
C GLY A 244 17.65 -29.49 2.12
N ASN A 245 16.63 -30.31 2.39
CA ASN A 245 15.48 -29.88 3.20
C ASN A 245 15.87 -29.54 4.65
N GLY A 246 16.83 -30.25 5.25
CA GLY A 246 17.29 -29.99 6.61
C GLY A 246 17.88 -28.57 6.76
N VAL A 247 18.72 -28.16 5.82
CA VAL A 247 19.30 -26.80 5.80
C VAL A 247 18.21 -25.75 5.59
N ILE A 248 17.25 -25.99 4.69
CA ILE A 248 16.12 -25.08 4.50
C ILE A 248 15.34 -24.89 5.81
N GLN A 249 15.03 -25.96 6.55
CA GLN A 249 14.30 -25.85 7.81
C GLN A 249 15.07 -25.07 8.87
N GLN A 250 16.38 -25.29 8.99
CA GLN A 250 17.23 -24.50 9.90
C GLN A 250 17.24 -23.01 9.53
N LEU A 251 17.31 -22.69 8.24
CA LEU A 251 17.26 -21.30 7.76
C LEU A 251 15.89 -20.66 8.01
N VAL A 252 14.80 -21.43 7.86
CA VAL A 252 13.43 -20.97 8.17
C VAL A 252 13.30 -20.66 9.66
N GLN A 253 13.79 -21.53 10.54
CA GLN A 253 13.79 -21.29 11.98
C GLN A 253 14.58 -20.03 12.34
N LYS A 254 15.77 -19.85 11.76
CA LYS A 254 16.59 -18.64 11.97
C LYS A 254 15.96 -17.36 11.43
N ALA A 255 15.12 -17.47 10.39
CA ALA A 255 14.45 -16.32 9.81
C ALA A 255 13.35 -15.76 10.71
N CYS A 256 12.80 -16.54 11.65
CA CYS A 256 11.75 -16.12 12.58
C CYS A 256 10.60 -15.31 11.90
N GLY A 257 10.16 -15.73 10.72
CA GLY A 257 9.09 -15.04 9.97
C GLY A 257 9.54 -13.82 9.15
N GLN A 258 10.83 -13.49 9.12
CA GLN A 258 11.37 -12.30 8.47
C GLN A 258 11.97 -12.62 7.09
N PHE A 259 11.38 -12.08 6.03
CA PHE A 259 11.88 -12.19 4.66
C PHE A 259 13.18 -11.43 4.43
N ILE A 260 13.48 -10.40 5.23
CA ILE A 260 14.74 -9.66 5.12
C ILE A 260 15.95 -10.54 5.44
N TYR A 261 15.82 -11.44 6.43
CA TYR A 261 16.84 -12.45 6.71
C TYR A 261 17.03 -13.39 5.52
N ALA A 262 15.92 -13.92 4.99
CA ALA A 262 15.97 -14.84 3.85
C ALA A 262 16.59 -14.19 2.60
N THR A 263 16.27 -12.92 2.34
CA THR A 263 16.86 -12.14 1.26
C THR A 263 18.37 -11.96 1.45
N THR A 264 18.82 -11.75 2.68
CA THR A 264 20.25 -11.59 3.01
C THR A 264 21.03 -12.87 2.79
N VAL A 265 20.47 -14.03 3.18
CA VAL A 265 21.11 -15.35 2.99
C VAL A 265 21.25 -15.73 1.51
N LEU A 266 20.36 -15.24 0.64
CA LEU A 266 20.35 -15.57 -0.79
C LEU A 266 21.17 -14.61 -1.67
N LYS A 267 21.74 -13.54 -1.10
CA LYS A 267 22.65 -12.62 -1.80
C LYS A 267 24.06 -13.18 -1.83
#